data_AF-A0A1H8K327-F1
#
_entry.id   AF-A0A1H8K327-F1
#
_cell.length_a   1.000
_cell.length_b   1.000
_cell.length_c   1.000
_cell.angle_alpha   90.00
_cell.angle_beta   90.00
_cell.angle_gamma   90.00
#
_symmetry.space_group_name_H-M   'P 1'
#
loop_
_entity.id
_entity.type
_entity.pdbx_description
1 polymer ?
#
loop_
_entity_poly.entity_id
_entity_poly.type
_entity_poly.pdbx_seq_one_letter_code
_entity_poly.pdbx_strand_id
1 'polypeptide(L)'
;MTVREVDIHTLPSMLTALRLPSFQKLWAEIATRADTEGWPAARFLAVLAEYELAERDMRRISPVAARFQAFSGCQFHGMSSSMRLIL
;
A
#
# COMPACT_ATOMS: atom_id res chain seq x y z
N MET A 1 4.92 26.14 -27.15
CA MET A 1 4.60 24.91 -26.39
C MET A 1 3.23 24.46 -26.84
N THR A 2 3.15 23.43 -27.69
CA THR A 2 1.86 22.92 -28.17
C THR A 2 1.14 22.26 -27.01
N VAL A 3 -0.01 22.80 -26.60
CA VAL A 3 -0.93 22.16 -25.66
C VAL A 3 -1.33 20.83 -26.31
N ARG A 4 -0.75 19.73 -25.85
CA ARG A 4 -1.18 18.41 -26.26
C ARG A 4 -2.57 18.24 -25.66
N GLU A 5 -3.59 18.03 -26.49
CA GLU A 5 -4.91 17.64 -25.99
C GLU A 5 -4.72 16.40 -25.13
N VAL A 6 -5.11 16.52 -23.86
CA VAL A 6 -5.05 15.41 -22.93
C VAL A 6 -6.23 14.51 -23.24
N ASP A 7 -5.97 13.39 -23.89
CA ASP A 7 -6.99 12.39 -24.14
C ASP A 7 -7.29 11.62 -22.85
N ILE A 8 -8.41 11.99 -22.21
CA ILE A 8 -8.90 11.40 -20.96
C ILE A 8 -9.21 9.91 -21.13
N HIS A 9 -9.51 9.44 -22.34
CA HIS A 9 -9.77 8.02 -22.60
C HIS A 9 -8.49 7.17 -22.57
N THR A 10 -7.32 7.78 -22.81
CA THR A 10 -6.02 7.10 -22.70
C THR A 10 -5.49 7.04 -21.28
N LEU A 11 -6.07 7.81 -20.36
CA LEU A 11 -5.63 7.94 -18.97
C LEU A 11 -5.58 6.59 -18.23
N PRO A 12 -6.59 5.69 -18.31
CA PRO A 12 -6.51 4.37 -17.68
C PRO A 12 -5.35 3.51 -18.22
N SER A 13 -5.07 3.59 -19.52
CA SER A 13 -3.96 2.87 -20.15
C SER A 13 -2.61 3.41 -19.70
N MET A 14 -2.48 4.74 -19.57
CA MET A 14 -1.26 5.38 -19.06
C MET A 14 -1.01 5.04 -17.57
N LEU A 15 -2.05 5.08 -16.73
CA LEU A 15 -1.95 4.72 -15.32
C LEU A 15 -1.58 3.24 -15.13
N THR A 16 -2.08 2.36 -16.00
CA THR A 16 -1.69 0.95 -16.04
C THR A 16 -0.20 0.80 -16.38
N ALA A 17 0.29 1.51 -17.38
CA ALA A 17 1.70 1.48 -17.78
C ALA A 17 2.65 1.98 -16.67
N LEU A 18 2.22 2.98 -15.90
CA LEU A 18 2.95 3.51 -14.74
C LEU A 18 2.85 2.62 -13.49
N ARG A 19 2.10 1.51 -13.55
CA ARG A 19 1.81 0.63 -12.41
C ARG A 19 1.18 1.41 -11.25
N LEU A 20 0.11 2.14 -11.56
CA LEU A 20 -0.71 2.91 -10.62
C LEU A 20 -2.14 2.35 -10.56
N PRO A 21 -2.33 1.09 -10.10
CA PRO A 21 -3.62 0.39 -10.19
C PRO A 21 -4.69 1.00 -9.28
N SER A 22 -4.31 1.71 -8.22
CA SER A 22 -5.25 2.30 -7.27
C SER A 22 -5.72 3.66 -7.76
N PHE A 23 -4.79 4.44 -8.31
CA PHE A 23 -5.08 5.65 -9.09
C PHE A 23 -6.10 5.36 -10.21
N GLN A 24 -5.91 4.29 -10.98
CA GLN A 24 -6.81 3.90 -12.07
C GLN A 24 -8.25 3.62 -11.62
N LYS A 25 -8.44 3.11 -10.40
CA LYS A 25 -9.78 2.79 -9.86
C LYS A 25 -10.46 3.99 -9.23
N LEU A 26 -9.69 4.84 -8.54
CA LEU A 26 -10.23 5.88 -7.67
C LEU A 26 -10.28 7.27 -8.32
N TRP A 27 -9.55 7.51 -9.43
CA TRP A 27 -9.45 8.85 -10.02
C TRP A 27 -10.79 9.45 -10.42
N ALA A 28 -11.72 8.67 -11.00
CA ALA A 28 -13.01 9.19 -11.45
C ALA A 28 -13.93 9.57 -10.27
N GLU A 29 -13.91 8.78 -9.20
CA GLU A 29 -14.68 9.07 -8.00
C GLU A 29 -14.15 10.30 -7.27
N ILE A 30 -12.82 10.38 -7.10
CA ILE A 30 -12.17 11.52 -6.45
C ILE A 30 -12.31 12.77 -7.32
N ALA A 31 -12.31 12.66 -8.65
CA ALA A 31 -12.53 13.79 -9.55
C ALA A 31 -13.96 14.34 -9.39
N THR A 32 -14.95 13.45 -9.36
CA THR A 32 -16.36 13.84 -9.14
C THR A 32 -16.54 14.56 -7.79
N ARG A 33 -15.89 14.07 -6.72
CA ARG A 33 -15.91 14.73 -5.41
C ARG A 33 -15.18 16.08 -5.44
N ALA A 34 -14.02 16.15 -6.08
CA ALA A 34 -13.24 17.37 -6.22
C ALA A 34 -14.00 18.44 -7.01
N ASP A 35 -14.70 18.07 -8.07
CA ASP A 35 -15.55 18.97 -8.86
C ASP A 35 -16.75 19.46 -8.05
N THR A 36 -17.36 18.58 -7.24
CA THR A 36 -18.49 18.93 -6.38
C THR A 36 -18.09 19.87 -5.24
N GLU A 37 -16.93 19.64 -4.65
CA GLU A 37 -16.41 20.41 -3.51
C GLU A 37 -15.52 21.60 -3.93
N GLY A 38 -15.27 21.76 -5.23
CA GLY A 38 -14.42 22.84 -5.77
C GLY A 38 -12.95 22.75 -5.33
N TRP A 39 -12.40 21.55 -5.20
CA TRP A 39 -11.05 21.37 -4.70
C TRP A 39 -10.00 21.98 -5.65
N PRO A 40 -8.93 22.56 -5.11
CA PRO A 40 -7.79 22.94 -5.92
C PRO A 40 -7.12 21.68 -6.50
N ALA A 41 -6.64 21.75 -7.75
CA ALA A 41 -6.01 20.63 -8.44
C ALA A 41 -4.86 19.99 -7.64
N ALA A 42 -4.12 20.80 -6.86
CA ALA A 42 -3.07 20.31 -5.97
C ALA A 42 -3.60 19.34 -4.90
N ARG A 43 -4.78 19.61 -4.32
CA ARG A 43 -5.41 18.74 -3.31
C ARG A 43 -5.90 17.44 -3.94
N PHE A 44 -6.52 17.52 -5.11
CA PHE A 44 -6.94 16.35 -5.89
C PHE A 44 -5.75 15.41 -6.16
N LEU A 45 -4.62 15.94 -6.65
CA LEU A 45 -3.41 15.17 -6.91
C LEU A 45 -2.77 14.60 -5.63
N ALA A 46 -2.75 15.37 -4.53
CA ALA A 46 -2.22 14.92 -3.25
C ALA A 46 -2.99 13.71 -2.71
N VAL A 47 -4.33 13.79 -2.68
CA VAL A 47 -5.19 12.71 -2.20
C VAL A 47 -4.98 11.43 -3.02
N LEU A 48 -4.94 11.54 -4.35
CA LEU A 48 -4.68 10.37 -5.20
C LEU A 48 -3.30 9.76 -4.95
N ALA A 49 -2.26 10.59 -4.76
CA ALA A 49 -0.91 10.13 -4.48
C ALA A 49 -0.80 9.40 -3.13
N GLU A 50 -1.52 9.87 -2.11
CA GLU A 50 -1.61 9.20 -0.81
C GLU A 50 -2.22 7.80 -0.93
N TYR A 51 -3.32 7.65 -1.68
CA TYR A 51 -3.96 6.34 -1.89
C TYR A 51 -3.04 5.32 -2.57
N GLU A 52 -2.30 5.74 -3.59
CA GLU A 52 -1.36 4.86 -4.29
C GLU A 52 -0.14 4.51 -3.43
N LEU A 53 0.36 5.45 -2.64
CA LEU A 53 1.47 5.19 -1.72
C LEU A 53 1.05 4.18 -0.64
N ALA A 54 -0.13 4.32 -0.05
CA ALA A 54 -0.67 3.38 0.94
C ALA A 54 -0.77 1.95 0.38
N GLU A 55 -1.23 1.79 -0.86
CA GLU A 55 -1.33 0.50 -1.54
C GLU A 55 0.04 -0.11 -1.88
N ARG A 56 1.05 0.73 -2.18
CA ARG A 56 2.44 0.29 -2.40
C ARG A 56 3.10 -0.13 -1.10
N ASP A 57 2.89 0.61 -0.01
CA ASP A 57 3.37 0.23 1.32
C ASP A 57 2.80 -1.13 1.71
N MET A 58 1.48 -1.34 1.57
CA MET A 58 0.80 -2.62 1.83
C MET A 58 1.45 -3.81 1.08
N ARG A 59 1.89 -3.60 -0.17
CA ARG A 59 2.58 -4.64 -0.97
C ARG A 59 4.04 -4.87 -0.56
N ARG A 60 4.71 -3.84 -0.04
CA ARG A 60 6.14 -3.88 0.31
C ARG A 60 6.39 -4.52 1.68
N ILE A 61 5.40 -4.57 2.57
CA ILE A 61 5.49 -5.23 3.90
C ILE A 61 5.35 -6.76 3.86
N SER A 62 5.33 -7.40 2.69
CA SER A 62 5.21 -8.87 2.55
C SER A 62 6.50 -9.59 2.14
N PRO A 63 7.65 -9.33 2.80
CA PRO A 63 8.49 -10.50 3.10
C PRO A 63 9.21 -10.52 4.47
N VAL A 64 9.25 -9.43 5.27
CA VAL A 64 10.06 -9.40 6.52
C VAL A 64 9.26 -9.45 7.82
N ALA A 65 8.00 -9.02 7.83
CA ALA A 65 7.17 -9.03 9.04
C ALA A 65 6.48 -10.40 9.29
N ALA A 66 6.24 -11.19 8.24
CA ALA A 66 5.67 -12.54 8.36
C ALA A 66 6.65 -13.56 8.98
N ARG A 67 7.96 -13.28 8.95
CA ARG A 67 8.98 -14.19 9.53
C ARG A 67 9.09 -14.06 11.06
N PHE A 68 8.63 -12.94 11.66
CA PHE A 68 8.74 -12.71 13.10
C PHE A 68 7.56 -13.27 13.92
N GLN A 69 6.37 -13.48 13.33
CA GLN A 69 5.22 -14.05 14.07
C GLN A 69 5.33 -15.57 14.30
N ALA A 70 6.24 -16.25 13.61
CA ALA A 70 6.49 -17.68 13.79
C ALA A 70 7.44 -18.01 14.96
N PHE A 71 8.18 -17.04 15.51
CA PHE A 71 9.22 -17.31 16.52
C PHE A 71 8.76 -17.13 17.97
N SER A 72 7.63 -16.46 18.22
CA SER A 72 7.09 -16.26 19.58
C SER A 72 6.28 -17.45 20.11
N GLY A 73 6.14 -18.53 19.33
CA GLY A 73 5.30 -19.70 19.68
C GLY A 73 6.05 -20.96 20.13
N CYS A 74 7.38 -20.98 20.18
CA CYS A 74 8.15 -22.21 20.43
C CYS A 74 9.30 -22.03 21.42
N GLN A 75 9.00 -21.61 22.64
CA GLN A 75 9.87 -21.81 23.82
C GLN A 75 8.88 -21.71 24.99
N PHE A 76 8.45 -22.80 25.62
CA PHE A 76 9.15 -23.54 26.66
C PHE A 76 8.46 -24.90 26.83
N HIS A 77 9.16 -26.01 26.59
CA HIS A 77 9.22 -27.16 27.51
C HIS A 77 10.18 -28.23 26.98
N GLY A 78 11.45 -27.85 26.78
CA GLY A 78 12.55 -28.79 26.58
C GLY A 78 13.17 -29.14 27.93
N MET A 79 12.58 -30.13 28.58
CA MET A 79 13.20 -31.18 29.39
C MET A 79 14.74 -31.11 29.55
N SER A 80 15.17 -31.25 30.82
CA SER A 80 16.37 -32.00 31.26
C SER A 80 17.72 -31.27 31.41
N SER A 81 18.08 -30.93 32.66
CA SER A 81 19.24 -31.53 33.35
C SER A 81 19.67 -30.76 34.60
N SER A 82 19.41 -31.35 35.77
CA SER A 82 20.27 -31.33 36.96
C SER A 82 19.68 -32.36 37.92
N MET A 83 20.03 -33.64 37.81
CA MET A 83 21.24 -34.27 38.35
C MET A 83 21.42 -34.05 39.85
N ARG A 84 20.93 -35.06 40.62
CA ARG A 84 21.37 -35.57 41.95
C ARG A 84 21.49 -34.55 43.11
N LEU A 85 21.04 -34.83 44.33
CA LEU A 85 21.60 -35.85 45.23
C LEU A 85 20.78 -35.92 46.55
N ILE A 86 20.41 -37.14 46.96
CA ILE A 86 20.42 -37.72 48.33
C ILE A 86 20.04 -36.81 49.53
N LEU A 87 18.83 -37.00 50.08
CA LEU A 87 18.54 -37.61 51.39
C LEU A 87 17.01 -37.77 51.53
#